data_AF-A0A6A5SV09-F1
#
_entry.id   AF-A0A6A5SV09-F1
#
_cell.length_a   1.000
_cell.length_b   1.000
_cell.length_c   1.000
_cell.angle_alpha   90.00
_cell.angle_beta   90.00
_cell.angle_gamma   90.00
#
_symmetry.space_group_name_H-M   'P 1'
#
loop_
_entity.id
_entity.type
_entity.pdbx_description
1 polymer ?
#
loop_
_entity_poly.entity_id
_entity_poly.type
_entity_poly.pdbx_seq_one_letter_code
_entity_poly.pdbx_strand_id
1 'polypeptide(L)'
;MNAEAYLRKQGWQGSGHSLDSTGRGIKKPLLISHKQDQLGLGKKKAAHTTDDQWWMRAFDQSLQNIGTGKESTLSQIRTKGINRGGLYGFFVKGEQIVGTIQDASAATTDASAPSSGASTPPTSASDIEAPAPAKNMSDKENKQNKRKRGNDVDSAKKENKKAKREEDTEQAAVAAKLARLKLKPSEKADYETRAAAKNQTLEQYILRRIQKKAGKPATEHIDPAPAPPLFFTDLEGDANLVKAAKAEKAARPLKYTPLPNGTCPLDPSIWEGRHFGSLPKKVQKAKLEYEESQRVAAEEDQESGDQESDDEESDDEDIDDEDQEPSVQLALVKIQAALEELTPLQREQAMSIAEKTMLAAPRFDYTPLPDGSCPPDPTIWAGHRIKRLPKPVCEARRKYMIEKRLSRKTKNQTENQKKLGGLTEGEEQLIRQRILGERGLDPKTATAMDIAFANEETNKRVQKKKGFEQKESRKHKDEKETKKAKKAAEKAARMGEAPK
;
A
#
# COMPACT_ATOMS: atom_id res chain seq x y z
N MET A 1 12.09 64.73 -2.89
CA MET A 1 12.77 63.94 -1.84
C MET A 1 13.04 62.55 -2.38
N ASN A 2 14.29 62.07 -2.29
CA ASN A 2 14.66 60.78 -2.85
C ASN A 2 14.56 59.70 -1.75
N ALA A 3 13.42 59.02 -1.69
CA ALA A 3 13.08 58.12 -0.58
C ALA A 3 14.07 56.95 -0.43
N GLU A 4 14.57 56.42 -1.56
CA GLU A 4 15.56 55.34 -1.56
C GLU A 4 16.89 55.78 -0.93
N ALA A 5 17.34 57.00 -1.20
CA ALA A 5 18.55 57.53 -0.59
C ALA A 5 18.42 57.72 0.92
N TYR A 6 17.21 58.08 1.40
CA TYR A 6 16.92 58.17 2.83
C TYR A 6 16.87 56.79 3.49
N LEU A 7 16.25 55.80 2.85
CA LEU A 7 16.17 54.43 3.37
C LEU A 7 17.53 53.72 3.35
N ARG A 8 18.36 53.92 2.32
CA ARG A 8 19.74 53.41 2.28
C ARG A 8 20.60 53.99 3.41
N LYS A 9 20.39 55.26 3.78
CA LYS A 9 21.04 55.87 4.96
C LYS A 9 20.58 55.22 6.27
N GLN A 10 19.38 54.64 6.30
CA GLN A 10 18.82 53.91 7.45
C GLN A 10 19.14 52.40 7.40
N GLY A 11 20.09 51.97 6.57
CA GLY A 11 20.52 50.57 6.47
C GLY A 11 19.69 49.69 5.54
N TRP A 12 18.76 50.25 4.76
CA TRP A 12 18.00 49.47 3.79
C TRP A 12 18.88 49.07 2.59
N GLN A 13 19.14 47.78 2.45
CA GLN A 13 20.01 47.23 1.40
C GLN A 13 19.30 47.05 0.04
N GLY A 14 17.98 47.29 -0.02
CA GLY A 14 17.19 47.29 -1.26
C GLY A 14 15.99 46.35 -1.23
N SER A 15 15.35 46.19 -2.39
CA SER A 15 14.20 45.28 -2.57
C SER A 15 14.53 43.88 -2.05
N GLY A 16 13.67 43.34 -1.20
CA GLY A 16 13.82 42.01 -0.59
C GLY A 16 14.60 41.98 0.73
N HIS A 17 15.24 43.06 1.17
CA HIS A 17 15.95 43.09 2.46
C HIS A 17 15.16 43.90 3.49
N SER A 18 15.06 43.39 4.72
CA SER A 18 14.48 44.12 5.85
C SER A 18 15.33 45.34 6.20
N LEU A 19 14.72 46.33 6.87
CA LEU A 19 15.43 47.46 7.48
C LEU A 19 16.29 47.07 8.70
N ASP A 20 16.26 45.80 9.09
CA ASP A 20 17.07 45.26 10.18
C ASP A 20 18.53 45.10 9.74
N SER A 21 19.45 45.70 10.48
CA SER A 21 20.90 45.61 10.25
C SER A 21 21.45 44.20 10.44
N THR A 22 20.72 43.34 11.14
CA THR A 22 21.14 41.97 11.44
C THR A 22 20.85 40.97 10.31
N GLY A 23 20.30 41.41 9.18
CA GLY A 23 20.11 40.56 8.01
C GLY A 23 19.08 39.44 8.17
N ARG A 24 18.24 39.48 9.22
CA ARG A 24 17.23 38.45 9.53
C ARG A 24 16.00 38.46 8.62
N GLY A 25 15.89 39.43 7.72
CA GLY A 25 14.80 39.49 6.74
C GLY A 25 14.96 38.42 5.67
N ILE A 26 13.89 37.67 5.42
CA ILE A 26 13.89 36.62 4.41
C ILE A 26 13.99 37.27 3.03
N LYS A 27 15.18 37.20 2.42
CA LYS A 27 15.51 37.78 1.10
C LYS A 27 14.63 37.27 -0.03
N LYS A 28 14.19 36.02 0.09
CA LYS A 28 13.27 35.37 -0.85
C LYS A 28 11.89 35.38 -0.21
N PRO A 29 10.83 35.91 -0.87
CA PRO A 29 9.49 35.71 -0.37
C PRO A 29 9.30 34.21 -0.16
N LEU A 30 8.79 33.79 1.01
CA LEU A 30 8.49 32.39 1.25
C LEU A 30 7.57 31.94 0.12
N LEU A 31 8.07 31.11 -0.79
CA LEU A 31 7.23 30.39 -1.74
C LEU A 31 6.45 29.36 -0.93
N ILE A 32 5.44 29.84 -0.22
CA ILE A 32 4.39 28.98 0.30
C ILE A 32 3.68 28.50 -0.95
N SER A 33 3.96 27.26 -1.36
CA SER A 33 3.22 26.62 -2.44
C SER A 33 1.74 26.75 -2.10
N HIS A 34 1.05 27.64 -2.81
CA HIS A 34 -0.35 27.89 -2.57
C HIS A 34 -1.08 26.68 -3.15
N LYS A 35 -1.25 25.66 -2.32
CA LYS A 35 -1.96 24.44 -2.71
C LYS A 35 -3.40 24.84 -2.99
N GLN A 36 -3.75 25.01 -4.27
CA GLN A 36 -5.10 25.39 -4.70
C GLN A 36 -6.16 24.29 -4.45
N ASP A 37 -5.76 23.15 -3.91
CA ASP A 37 -6.73 22.17 -3.40
C ASP A 37 -7.47 22.77 -2.20
N GLN A 38 -8.80 22.93 -2.31
CA GLN A 38 -9.69 23.24 -1.17
C GLN A 38 -9.67 22.18 -0.05
N LEU A 39 -8.85 21.14 -0.19
CA LEU A 39 -8.56 20.16 0.85
C LEU A 39 -7.42 20.70 1.70
N GLY A 40 -7.76 21.55 2.66
CA GLY A 40 -6.84 22.28 3.54
C GLY A 40 -5.65 21.49 4.07
N LEU A 41 -4.61 22.24 4.45
CA LEU A 41 -3.37 21.75 5.08
C LEU A 41 -3.68 20.79 6.23
N GLY A 42 -3.64 19.48 5.98
CA GLY A 42 -3.93 18.46 7.00
C GLY A 42 -4.54 17.15 6.50
N LYS A 43 -5.15 17.11 5.30
CA LYS A 43 -5.71 15.85 4.78
C LYS A 43 -4.63 14.97 4.13
N LYS A 44 -3.83 14.28 4.96
CA LYS A 44 -3.00 13.15 4.51
C LYS A 44 -3.92 12.09 3.90
N LYS A 45 -3.54 11.62 2.71
CA LYS A 45 -4.31 10.75 1.80
C LYS A 45 -4.91 9.54 2.53
N ALA A 46 -6.25 9.42 2.52
CA ALA A 46 -7.09 8.23 2.62
C ALA A 46 -6.92 7.22 3.78
N ALA A 47 -5.85 7.25 4.59
CA ALA A 47 -5.68 6.33 5.71
C ALA A 47 -6.63 6.68 6.87
N HIS A 48 -6.75 7.96 7.21
CA HIS A 48 -7.55 8.40 8.35
C HIS A 48 -9.08 8.34 8.16
N THR A 49 -9.60 8.42 6.93
CA THR A 49 -11.06 8.25 6.70
C THR A 49 -11.55 6.82 6.92
N THR A 50 -10.68 5.82 6.76
CA THR A 50 -11.06 4.42 7.00
C THR A 50 -10.89 4.04 8.47
N ASP A 51 -9.87 4.61 9.13
CA ASP A 51 -9.57 4.34 10.53
C ASP A 51 -10.54 5.08 11.47
N ASP A 52 -11.01 6.29 11.15
CA ASP A 52 -11.96 7.03 12.00
C ASP A 52 -13.41 6.48 11.94
N GLN A 53 -13.70 5.57 11.01
CA GLN A 53 -15.04 4.94 10.88
C GLN A 53 -15.13 3.56 11.54
N TRP A 54 -14.16 3.18 12.38
CA TRP A 54 -14.19 1.89 13.05
C TRP A 54 -15.39 1.75 14.00
N TRP A 55 -15.83 2.85 14.63
CA TRP A 55 -16.99 2.86 15.53
C TRP A 55 -18.31 2.72 14.77
N MET A 56 -18.47 3.37 13.61
CA MET A 56 -19.65 3.19 12.73
C MET A 56 -19.77 1.74 12.27
N ARG A 57 -18.65 1.14 11.85
CA ARG A 57 -18.63 -0.28 11.45
C ARG A 57 -18.90 -1.23 12.61
N ALA A 58 -18.35 -0.95 13.80
CA ALA A 58 -18.61 -1.75 14.99
C ALA A 58 -20.07 -1.63 15.44
N PHE A 59 -20.67 -0.44 15.30
CA PHE A 59 -22.08 -0.19 15.59
C PHE A 59 -23.01 -0.88 14.59
N ASP A 60 -22.75 -0.77 13.28
CA ASP A 60 -23.50 -1.48 12.23
C ASP A 60 -23.39 -3.00 12.39
N GLN A 61 -22.20 -3.51 12.70
CA GLN A 61 -22.03 -4.93 13.03
C GLN A 61 -22.77 -5.30 14.31
N SER A 62 -22.87 -4.42 15.29
CA SER A 62 -23.66 -4.69 16.49
C SER A 62 -25.15 -4.80 16.15
N LEU A 63 -25.69 -3.91 15.31
CA LEU A 63 -27.08 -3.94 14.85
C LEU A 63 -27.38 -5.21 14.03
N GLN A 64 -26.49 -5.60 13.11
CA GLN A 64 -26.64 -6.83 12.33
C GLN A 64 -26.62 -8.11 13.19
N ASN A 65 -25.96 -8.07 14.35
CA ASN A 65 -25.85 -9.21 15.23
C ASN A 65 -26.98 -9.31 16.26
N ILE A 66 -27.81 -8.26 16.43
CA ILE A 66 -29.02 -8.31 17.28
C ILE A 66 -29.96 -9.39 16.73
N GLY A 67 -30.24 -10.41 17.56
CA GLY A 67 -31.12 -11.54 17.22
C GLY A 67 -30.41 -12.80 16.70
N THR A 68 -29.11 -12.74 16.39
CA THR A 68 -28.37 -13.92 15.86
C THR A 68 -27.70 -14.79 16.95
N GLY A 69 -27.79 -14.40 18.22
CA GLY A 69 -27.15 -15.09 19.35
C GLY A 69 -25.62 -15.00 19.37
N LYS A 70 -25.00 -14.25 18.44
CA LYS A 70 -23.56 -14.03 18.39
C LYS A 70 -23.17 -12.88 19.32
N GLU A 71 -22.07 -13.02 20.06
CA GLU A 71 -21.53 -11.94 20.87
C GLU A 71 -21.20 -10.73 20.00
N SER A 72 -21.82 -9.59 20.31
CA SER A 72 -21.54 -8.29 19.68
C SER A 72 -20.05 -7.94 19.82
N THR A 73 -19.48 -7.33 18.77
CA THR A 73 -18.13 -6.75 18.79
C THR A 73 -17.92 -5.80 19.96
N LEU A 74 -18.97 -5.11 20.41
CA LEU A 74 -18.95 -4.24 21.58
C LEU A 74 -18.82 -5.03 22.90
N SER A 75 -19.52 -6.16 23.01
CA SER A 75 -19.37 -7.10 24.14
C SER A 75 -17.98 -7.71 24.18
N GLN A 76 -17.39 -7.94 22.99
CA GLN A 76 -16.03 -8.44 22.84
C GLN A 76 -14.96 -7.41 23.26
N ILE A 77 -15.18 -6.12 22.98
CA ILE A 77 -14.33 -5.02 23.45
C ILE A 77 -14.45 -4.85 24.97
N ARG A 78 -15.66 -4.98 25.53
CA ARG A 78 -15.90 -4.90 26.99
C ARG A 78 -15.23 -6.04 27.76
N THR A 79 -15.22 -7.25 27.21
CA THR A 79 -14.62 -8.44 27.84
C THR A 79 -13.12 -8.54 27.62
N LYS A 80 -12.61 -8.21 26.43
CA LYS A 80 -11.18 -8.36 26.09
C LYS A 80 -10.35 -7.10 26.36
N GLY A 81 -11.00 -5.98 26.64
CA GLY A 81 -10.36 -4.69 26.90
C GLY A 81 -9.79 -4.03 25.64
N ILE A 82 -9.72 -2.70 25.67
CA ILE A 82 -9.23 -1.81 24.60
C ILE A 82 -7.73 -2.03 24.26
N ASN A 83 -7.04 -2.92 24.98
CA ASN A 83 -5.60 -3.20 24.89
C ASN A 83 -5.16 -3.93 23.59
N ARG A 84 -5.99 -3.96 22.55
CA ARG A 84 -5.67 -4.61 21.25
C ARG A 84 -5.30 -3.66 20.12
N GLY A 85 -4.75 -2.49 20.45
CA GLY A 85 -3.99 -1.67 19.49
C GLY A 85 -4.84 -0.76 18.61
N GLY A 86 -5.92 -0.19 19.14
CA GLY A 86 -6.58 0.97 18.56
C GLY A 86 -6.09 2.28 19.21
N LEU A 87 -6.39 3.42 18.58
CA LEU A 87 -6.04 4.79 19.02
C LEU A 87 -6.32 5.03 20.53
N TYR A 88 -7.29 4.32 21.11
CA TYR A 88 -7.68 4.43 22.52
C TYR A 88 -6.80 3.64 23.51
N GLY A 89 -5.85 2.84 23.05
CA GLY A 89 -4.87 2.16 23.90
C GLY A 89 -3.79 3.08 24.48
N PHE A 90 -3.69 4.32 23.99
CA PHE A 90 -2.76 5.34 24.49
C PHE A 90 -3.37 6.27 25.53
N PHE A 91 -4.69 6.25 25.72
CA PHE A 91 -5.29 6.92 26.88
C PHE A 91 -5.03 6.04 28.09
N VAL A 92 -3.92 6.33 28.77
CA VAL A 92 -3.79 6.01 30.19
C VAL A 92 -5.00 6.68 30.85
N LYS A 93 -5.83 5.91 31.56
CA LYS A 93 -6.86 6.48 32.42
C LYS A 93 -6.12 7.39 33.40
N GLY A 94 -6.10 8.68 33.11
CA GLY A 94 -5.42 9.67 33.94
C GLY A 94 -5.89 9.51 35.37
N GLU A 95 -4.99 9.74 36.31
CA GLU A 95 -5.33 9.85 37.73
C GLU A 95 -6.54 10.78 37.83
N GLN A 96 -7.59 10.33 38.53
CA GLN A 96 -8.79 11.12 38.69
C GLN A 96 -8.39 12.37 39.47
N ILE A 97 -8.29 13.52 38.78
CA ILE A 97 -8.20 14.80 39.44
C ILE A 97 -9.51 14.94 40.21
N VAL A 98 -9.41 14.81 41.54
CA VAL A 98 -10.50 15.06 42.48
C VAL A 98 -10.97 16.48 42.21
N GLY A 99 -12.11 16.61 41.54
CA GLY A 99 -12.69 17.92 41.28
C GLY A 99 -12.97 18.61 42.61
N THR A 100 -12.60 19.88 42.71
CA THR A 100 -12.85 20.74 43.88
C THR A 100 -14.33 21.08 44.09
N ILE A 101 -15.24 20.39 43.40
CA ILE A 101 -16.67 20.45 43.71
C ILE A 101 -16.83 19.58 44.95
N GLN A 102 -16.84 20.24 46.10
CA GLN A 102 -17.11 19.60 47.39
C GLN A 102 -18.46 18.89 47.31
N ASP A 103 -18.42 17.57 47.14
CA ASP A 103 -19.53 16.69 47.47
C ASP A 103 -19.71 16.74 48.99
N ALA A 104 -20.48 17.73 49.43
CA ALA A 104 -21.02 17.82 50.77
C ALA A 104 -22.15 16.79 50.94
N SER A 105 -21.86 15.49 50.81
CA SER A 105 -22.66 14.45 51.45
C SER A 105 -21.94 13.11 51.49
N ALA A 106 -21.58 12.76 52.73
CA ALA A 106 -21.59 11.41 53.28
C ALA A 106 -20.45 10.46 52.88
N ALA A 107 -19.48 10.44 53.78
CA ALA A 107 -18.74 9.24 54.14
C ALA A 107 -19.70 8.13 54.58
N THR A 108 -19.62 6.96 53.93
CA THR A 108 -19.86 5.65 54.57
C THR A 108 -19.09 4.56 53.81
N THR A 109 -18.00 4.10 54.44
CA THR A 109 -17.54 2.72 54.59
C THR A 109 -18.16 1.59 53.74
N ASP A 110 -17.26 0.93 53.02
CA ASP A 110 -16.94 -0.52 53.05
C ASP A 110 -18.03 -1.60 52.85
N ALA A 111 -17.63 -2.59 52.03
CA ALA A 111 -18.14 -3.96 51.85
C ALA A 111 -19.47 -4.26 51.11
N SER A 112 -19.31 -5.10 50.07
CA SER A 112 -20.20 -6.14 49.54
C SER A 112 -21.41 -5.76 48.65
N ALA A 113 -21.46 -6.41 47.49
CA ALA A 113 -22.59 -6.51 46.54
C ALA A 113 -23.79 -7.31 47.13
N PRO A 114 -24.89 -7.64 46.40
CA PRO A 114 -25.65 -7.00 45.28
C PRO A 114 -27.21 -6.94 45.53
N SER A 115 -28.00 -6.14 44.79
CA SER A 115 -29.42 -6.45 44.38
C SER A 115 -30.04 -5.27 43.60
N SER A 116 -30.61 -5.47 42.40
CA SER A 116 -32.06 -5.69 42.14
C SER A 116 -32.99 -4.64 42.76
N GLY A 117 -33.82 -3.98 41.94
CA GLY A 117 -35.04 -3.30 42.43
C GLY A 117 -35.48 -2.03 41.71
N ALA A 118 -36.55 -2.19 40.93
CA ALA A 118 -37.48 -1.22 40.34
C ALA A 118 -37.80 0.08 41.10
N SER A 119 -38.16 1.16 40.37
CA SER A 119 -39.51 1.78 40.34
C SER A 119 -39.48 3.17 39.66
N THR A 120 -40.00 3.30 38.42
CA THR A 120 -41.18 4.09 37.95
C THR A 120 -41.13 5.63 38.08
N PRO A 121 -41.78 6.39 37.16
CA PRO A 121 -43.22 6.64 37.29
C PRO A 121 -44.04 6.48 35.99
N PRO A 122 -45.39 6.49 36.10
CA PRO A 122 -46.34 5.97 35.11
C PRO A 122 -46.97 7.08 34.23
N THR A 123 -47.46 6.71 33.05
CA THR A 123 -48.57 7.46 32.41
C THR A 123 -49.50 6.50 31.66
N SER A 124 -50.73 6.40 32.21
CA SER A 124 -52.00 5.93 31.63
C SER A 124 -52.30 6.54 30.24
N ALA A 125 -53.22 6.11 29.37
CA ALA A 125 -54.15 4.98 29.19
C ALA A 125 -54.86 5.24 27.82
N SER A 126 -55.79 4.33 27.44
CA SER A 126 -56.68 4.29 26.26
C SER A 126 -56.16 3.38 25.15
N ASP A 127 -56.52 2.09 25.06
CA ASP A 127 -57.84 1.43 25.05
C ASP A 127 -58.68 1.79 23.80
N ILE A 128 -58.79 0.84 22.86
CA ILE A 128 -59.89 0.60 21.90
C ILE A 128 -59.68 -0.81 21.30
N GLU A 129 -60.47 -1.74 21.83
CA GLU A 129 -61.26 -2.80 21.18
C GLU A 129 -60.76 -3.48 19.89
N ALA A 130 -60.58 -4.81 20.01
CA ALA A 130 -60.80 -5.79 18.93
C ALA A 130 -62.31 -6.04 18.73
N PRO A 131 -62.77 -6.62 17.59
CA PRO A 131 -62.78 -8.08 17.49
C PRO A 131 -62.48 -8.67 16.09
N ALA A 132 -62.17 -9.97 16.11
CA ALA A 132 -61.75 -10.87 15.02
C ALA A 132 -62.89 -11.28 14.04
N PRO A 133 -62.87 -12.45 13.36
CA PRO A 133 -61.89 -13.11 12.46
C PRO A 133 -62.53 -13.58 11.11
N ALA A 134 -61.75 -13.95 10.07
CA ALA A 134 -62.06 -15.11 9.18
C ALA A 134 -61.11 -15.30 7.96
N LYS A 135 -60.67 -16.56 7.81
CA LYS A 135 -60.58 -17.41 6.60
C LYS A 135 -59.91 -16.88 5.30
N ASN A 136 -58.90 -17.60 4.80
CA ASN A 136 -59.06 -18.58 3.71
C ASN A 136 -57.73 -19.30 3.36
N MET A 137 -57.84 -20.62 3.28
CA MET A 137 -56.89 -21.53 2.63
C MET A 137 -57.13 -21.51 1.11
N SER A 138 -56.12 -21.88 0.30
CA SER A 138 -56.27 -22.95 -0.72
C SER A 138 -55.06 -23.04 -1.66
N ASP A 139 -54.53 -24.25 -1.75
CA ASP A 139 -54.23 -25.00 -2.98
C ASP A 139 -53.24 -24.47 -4.03
N LYS A 140 -52.10 -25.16 -4.14
CA LYS A 140 -51.79 -25.86 -5.41
C LYS A 140 -50.73 -26.95 -5.23
N GLU A 141 -51.23 -28.16 -5.02
CA GLU A 141 -50.51 -29.40 -5.28
C GLU A 141 -51.10 -30.07 -6.54
N ASN A 142 -50.28 -30.90 -7.19
CA ASN A 142 -50.62 -31.95 -8.14
C ASN A 142 -50.52 -31.64 -9.66
N LYS A 143 -49.44 -32.15 -10.27
CA LYS A 143 -49.52 -32.89 -11.56
C LYS A 143 -48.30 -33.80 -11.77
N GLN A 144 -48.33 -34.97 -11.13
CA GLN A 144 -47.73 -36.16 -11.73
C GLN A 144 -48.63 -36.60 -12.91
N ASN A 145 -48.06 -37.02 -14.05
CA ASN A 145 -48.06 -38.43 -14.49
C ASN A 145 -47.61 -38.60 -15.96
N LYS A 146 -46.86 -39.69 -16.17
CA LYS A 146 -46.95 -40.61 -17.32
C LYS A 146 -46.32 -40.21 -18.66
N ARG A 147 -45.09 -40.70 -18.88
CA ARG A 147 -44.77 -41.62 -20.00
C ARG A 147 -43.40 -42.29 -19.79
N LYS A 148 -43.44 -43.57 -19.41
CA LYS A 148 -42.35 -44.55 -19.59
C LYS A 148 -42.43 -45.11 -21.02
N ARG A 149 -41.30 -45.19 -21.73
CA ARG A 149 -40.77 -46.37 -22.45
C ARG A 149 -39.92 -45.96 -23.67
N GLY A 150 -38.65 -46.38 -23.64
CA GLY A 150 -37.88 -46.83 -24.81
C GLY A 150 -36.81 -45.86 -25.35
N ASN A 151 -35.56 -45.97 -24.85
CA ASN A 151 -34.35 -46.21 -25.66
C ASN A 151 -33.07 -46.09 -24.79
N ASP A 152 -32.60 -47.22 -24.28
CA ASP A 152 -31.31 -47.37 -23.59
C ASP A 152 -30.28 -47.99 -24.56
N VAL A 153 -29.78 -47.20 -25.52
CA VAL A 153 -28.52 -47.53 -26.25
C VAL A 153 -27.72 -46.28 -26.70
N ASP A 154 -28.28 -45.06 -26.69
CA ASP A 154 -27.62 -43.89 -27.31
C ASP A 154 -27.19 -42.74 -26.35
N SER A 155 -27.19 -42.96 -25.03
CA SER A 155 -26.89 -41.88 -24.05
C SER A 155 -25.39 -41.59 -23.85
N ALA A 156 -24.49 -42.52 -24.15
CA ALA A 156 -23.04 -42.32 -23.98
C ALA A 156 -22.40 -41.42 -25.07
N LYS A 157 -23.03 -41.26 -26.23
CA LYS A 157 -22.50 -40.44 -27.34
C LYS A 157 -22.90 -38.95 -27.24
N LYS A 158 -23.86 -38.60 -26.37
CA LYS A 158 -24.42 -37.24 -26.27
C LYS A 158 -23.69 -36.36 -25.25
N GLU A 159 -23.06 -36.93 -24.23
CA GLU A 159 -22.28 -36.17 -23.24
C GLU A 159 -20.90 -35.74 -23.78
N ASN A 160 -20.21 -36.59 -24.55
CA ASN A 160 -18.94 -36.21 -25.20
C ASN A 160 -19.11 -35.11 -26.26
N LYS A 161 -20.30 -34.98 -26.89
CA LYS A 161 -20.57 -33.89 -27.85
C LYS A 161 -20.89 -32.56 -27.15
N LYS A 162 -21.32 -32.59 -25.88
CA LYS A 162 -21.60 -31.37 -25.11
C LYS A 162 -20.32 -30.80 -24.50
N ALA A 163 -19.43 -31.64 -23.96
CA ALA A 163 -18.14 -31.20 -23.41
C ALA A 163 -17.24 -30.56 -24.49
N LYS A 164 -17.16 -31.15 -25.69
CA LYS A 164 -16.35 -30.58 -26.79
C LYS A 164 -16.87 -29.23 -27.28
N ARG A 165 -18.19 -29.00 -27.21
CA ARG A 165 -18.81 -27.73 -27.60
C ARG A 165 -18.57 -26.62 -26.57
N GLU A 166 -18.35 -26.96 -25.30
CA GLU A 166 -18.04 -25.99 -24.24
C GLU A 166 -16.57 -25.53 -24.29
N GLU A 167 -15.61 -26.43 -24.52
CA GLU A 167 -14.20 -26.05 -24.74
C GLU A 167 -14.02 -25.17 -25.98
N ASP A 168 -14.69 -25.51 -27.10
CA ASP A 168 -14.64 -24.69 -28.31
C ASP A 168 -15.25 -23.29 -28.07
N THR A 169 -16.26 -23.16 -27.20
CA THR A 169 -16.83 -21.85 -26.84
C THR A 169 -15.94 -21.02 -25.93
N GLU A 170 -15.19 -21.64 -25.01
CA GLU A 170 -14.24 -20.93 -24.16
C GLU A 170 -13.03 -20.45 -24.96
N GLN A 171 -12.47 -21.30 -25.82
CA GLN A 171 -11.37 -20.90 -26.71
C GLN A 171 -11.80 -19.81 -27.69
N ALA A 172 -13.00 -19.90 -28.26
CA ALA A 172 -13.56 -18.83 -29.09
C ALA A 172 -13.78 -17.52 -28.30
N ALA A 173 -14.23 -17.59 -27.04
CA ALA A 173 -14.38 -16.41 -26.19
C ALA A 173 -13.03 -15.78 -25.80
N VAL A 174 -11.99 -16.59 -25.59
CA VAL A 174 -10.61 -16.13 -25.36
C VAL A 174 -10.06 -15.46 -26.61
N ALA A 175 -10.17 -16.11 -27.77
CA ALA A 175 -9.75 -15.55 -29.05
C ALA A 175 -10.50 -14.24 -29.38
N ALA A 176 -11.81 -14.18 -29.12
CA ALA A 176 -12.61 -12.96 -29.30
C ALA A 176 -12.20 -11.85 -28.32
N LYS A 177 -11.81 -12.18 -27.08
CA LYS A 177 -11.27 -11.20 -26.12
C LYS A 177 -9.89 -10.70 -26.52
N LEU A 178 -9.01 -11.58 -27.00
CA LEU A 178 -7.71 -11.21 -27.56
C LEU A 178 -7.85 -10.30 -28.79
N ALA A 179 -8.81 -10.60 -29.67
CA ALA A 179 -9.14 -9.77 -30.82
C ALA A 179 -9.74 -8.41 -30.40
N ARG A 180 -10.64 -8.39 -29.40
CA ARG A 180 -11.24 -7.16 -28.86
C ARG A 180 -10.23 -6.26 -28.16
N LEU A 181 -9.25 -6.83 -27.48
CA LEU A 181 -8.23 -6.06 -26.77
C LEU A 181 -7.32 -5.28 -27.72
N LYS A 182 -7.34 -5.56 -29.05
CA LYS A 182 -6.55 -4.87 -30.10
C LYS A 182 -5.18 -4.41 -29.57
N LEU A 183 -4.48 -5.30 -28.86
CA LEU A 183 -3.20 -4.93 -28.26
C LEU A 183 -2.26 -4.56 -29.39
N LYS A 184 -1.65 -3.38 -29.27
CA LYS A 184 -0.55 -2.99 -30.15
C LYS A 184 0.54 -4.05 -30.09
N PRO A 185 1.28 -4.32 -31.18
CA PRO A 185 2.34 -5.32 -31.18
C PRO A 185 3.38 -5.06 -30.09
N SER A 186 3.67 -3.79 -29.76
CA SER A 186 4.54 -3.42 -28.64
C SER A 186 4.00 -3.87 -27.27
N GLU A 187 2.70 -3.66 -27.01
CA GLU A 187 2.09 -4.10 -25.76
C GLU A 187 2.11 -5.62 -25.63
N LYS A 188 1.92 -6.37 -26.72
CA LYS A 188 2.01 -7.85 -26.68
C LYS A 188 3.36 -8.34 -26.18
N ALA A 189 4.46 -7.73 -26.63
CA ALA A 189 5.81 -8.07 -26.16
C ALA A 189 5.97 -7.85 -24.64
N ASP A 190 5.41 -6.76 -24.09
CA ASP A 190 5.41 -6.51 -22.64
C ASP A 190 4.61 -7.55 -21.86
N TYR A 191 3.50 -8.03 -22.42
CA TYR A 191 2.73 -9.10 -21.79
C TYR A 191 3.44 -10.45 -21.87
N GLU A 192 4.14 -10.73 -22.97
CA GLU A 192 4.94 -11.94 -23.15
C GLU A 192 6.11 -11.99 -22.17
N THR A 193 6.86 -10.90 -22.00
CA THR A 193 7.96 -10.83 -21.02
C THR A 193 7.45 -11.02 -19.58
N ARG A 194 6.30 -10.42 -19.23
CA ARG A 194 5.67 -10.60 -17.91
C ARG A 194 5.08 -12.00 -17.70
N ALA A 195 4.65 -12.66 -18.77
CA ALA A 195 4.14 -14.02 -18.75
C ALA A 195 5.31 -15.01 -18.60
N ALA A 196 6.39 -14.83 -19.36
CA ALA A 196 7.64 -15.59 -19.26
C ALA A 196 8.27 -15.47 -17.87
N ALA A 197 8.33 -14.26 -17.30
CA ALA A 197 8.81 -14.04 -15.92
C ALA A 197 7.97 -14.78 -14.85
N LYS A 198 6.75 -15.20 -15.18
CA LYS A 198 5.87 -15.99 -14.32
C LYS A 198 5.73 -17.45 -14.75
N ASN A 199 6.48 -17.90 -15.76
CA ASN A 199 6.39 -19.23 -16.35
C ASN A 199 4.96 -19.61 -16.79
N GLN A 200 4.22 -18.66 -17.37
CA GLN A 200 2.85 -18.86 -17.87
C GLN A 200 2.76 -18.48 -19.34
N THR A 201 1.83 -19.08 -20.10
CA THR A 201 1.56 -18.63 -21.46
C THR A 201 0.90 -17.24 -21.46
N LEU A 202 1.07 -16.50 -22.55
CA LEU A 202 0.47 -15.17 -22.72
C LEU A 202 -1.05 -15.18 -22.47
N GLU A 203 -1.73 -16.22 -22.96
CA GLU A 203 -3.18 -16.38 -22.85
C GLU A 203 -3.63 -16.62 -21.40
N GLN A 204 -2.94 -17.51 -20.68
CA GLN A 204 -3.21 -17.77 -19.26
C GLN A 204 -3.00 -16.51 -18.41
N TYR A 205 -1.96 -15.74 -18.72
CA TYR A 205 -1.69 -14.48 -18.03
C TYR A 205 -2.81 -13.46 -18.24
N ILE A 206 -3.31 -13.31 -19.47
CA ILE A 206 -4.40 -12.39 -19.82
C ILE A 206 -5.70 -12.84 -19.14
N LEU A 207 -6.04 -14.13 -19.18
CA LEU A 207 -7.23 -14.68 -18.54
C LEU A 207 -7.25 -14.43 -17.04
N ARG A 208 -6.14 -14.70 -16.36
CA ARG A 208 -5.98 -14.45 -14.92
C ARG A 208 -6.14 -12.96 -14.59
N ARG A 209 -5.66 -12.07 -15.45
CA ARG A 209 -5.80 -10.62 -15.26
C ARG A 209 -7.25 -10.16 -15.42
N ILE A 210 -7.98 -10.72 -16.38
CA ILE A 210 -9.42 -10.47 -16.56
C ILE A 210 -10.21 -10.98 -15.37
N GLN A 211 -9.97 -12.22 -14.92
CA GLN A 211 -10.61 -12.78 -13.73
C GLN A 211 -10.31 -11.97 -12.47
N LYS A 212 -9.05 -11.51 -12.30
CA LYS A 212 -8.67 -10.63 -11.18
C LYS A 212 -9.33 -9.25 -11.26
N LYS A 213 -9.56 -8.74 -12.47
CA LYS A 213 -10.26 -7.45 -12.69
C LYS A 213 -11.77 -7.59 -12.48
N ALA A 214 -12.35 -8.75 -12.80
CA ALA A 214 -13.77 -9.05 -12.56
C ALA A 214 -14.06 -9.43 -11.10
N GLY A 215 -13.12 -10.09 -10.42
CA GLY A 215 -13.23 -10.51 -9.03
C GLY A 215 -12.77 -9.47 -8.01
N LYS A 216 -12.06 -8.41 -8.43
CA LYS A 216 -12.08 -7.17 -7.68
C LYS A 216 -13.48 -6.59 -7.91
N PRO A 217 -14.37 -6.52 -6.89
CA PRO A 217 -15.60 -5.78 -7.07
C PRO A 217 -15.17 -4.42 -7.58
N ALA A 218 -15.72 -4.01 -8.72
CA ALA A 218 -15.55 -2.65 -9.19
C ALA A 218 -15.85 -1.80 -7.96
N THR A 219 -14.85 -1.08 -7.45
CA THR A 219 -15.03 -0.13 -6.35
C THR A 219 -16.30 0.61 -6.69
N GLU A 220 -17.35 0.30 -5.94
CA GLU A 220 -18.70 0.74 -6.29
C GLU A 220 -18.61 2.24 -6.48
N HIS A 221 -19.21 2.68 -7.56
CA HIS A 221 -19.48 4.07 -7.79
C HIS A 221 -20.25 4.53 -6.54
N ILE A 222 -19.54 5.16 -5.60
CA ILE A 222 -20.10 5.67 -4.35
C ILE A 222 -21.20 6.63 -4.77
N ASP A 223 -22.44 6.27 -4.49
CA ASP A 223 -23.57 7.18 -4.56
C ASP A 223 -23.20 8.45 -3.76
N PRO A 224 -23.53 9.66 -4.26
CA PRO A 224 -23.13 10.89 -3.61
C PRO A 224 -23.66 10.90 -2.18
N ALA A 225 -22.74 10.90 -1.21
CA ALA A 225 -23.05 10.91 0.21
C ALA A 225 -23.99 12.08 0.59
N PRO A 226 -24.88 11.89 1.58
CA PRO A 226 -25.82 12.91 2.03
C PRO A 226 -25.08 14.15 2.56
N ALA A 227 -25.65 15.32 2.23
CA ALA A 227 -25.06 16.63 2.42
C ALA A 227 -24.59 16.89 3.88
N PRO A 228 -23.46 17.57 4.09
CA PRO A 228 -23.00 17.97 5.42
C PRO A 228 -23.95 19.00 6.06
N PRO A 229 -24.03 19.05 7.40
CA PRO A 229 -24.91 19.96 8.11
C PRO A 229 -24.60 21.42 7.78
N LEU A 230 -25.66 22.11 7.40
CA LEU A 230 -25.72 23.51 6.98
C LEU A 230 -25.18 24.44 8.07
N PHE A 231 -24.08 25.13 7.76
CA PHE A 231 -23.84 26.45 8.32
C PHE A 231 -24.87 27.40 7.72
N PHE A 232 -25.60 28.10 8.60
CA PHE A 232 -26.71 28.98 8.28
C PHE A 232 -26.19 30.26 7.60
N THR A 233 -26.14 30.25 6.27
CA THR A 233 -26.08 31.47 5.46
C THR A 233 -27.30 31.45 4.55
N ASP A 234 -28.04 32.54 4.58
CA ASP A 234 -29.30 32.81 3.89
C ASP A 234 -29.43 32.13 2.50
N LEU A 235 -30.40 31.23 2.35
CA LEU A 235 -30.62 30.36 1.18
C LEU A 235 -32.03 30.54 0.57
N GLU A 236 -32.44 31.77 0.30
CA GLU A 236 -33.41 32.01 -0.80
C GLU A 236 -32.69 32.23 -2.14
N GLY A 237 -31.57 31.53 -2.34
CA GLY A 237 -30.86 31.45 -3.60
C GLY A 237 -31.56 30.47 -4.55
N ASP A 238 -32.29 31.03 -5.51
CA ASP A 238 -33.05 30.35 -6.56
C ASP A 238 -32.34 29.10 -7.13
N ALA A 239 -32.90 27.91 -6.84
CA ALA A 239 -32.31 26.61 -7.17
C ALA A 239 -32.10 26.40 -8.69
N ASN A 240 -32.72 27.23 -9.52
CA ASN A 240 -32.53 27.24 -10.97
C ASN A 240 -31.15 27.76 -11.41
N LEU A 241 -30.53 28.67 -10.65
CA LEU A 241 -29.22 29.23 -10.98
C LEU A 241 -28.08 28.19 -10.84
N VAL A 242 -28.15 27.32 -9.83
CA VAL A 242 -27.13 26.27 -9.62
C VAL A 242 -27.22 25.18 -10.69
N LYS A 243 -28.44 24.83 -11.12
CA LYS A 243 -28.65 23.89 -12.24
C LYS A 243 -28.23 24.50 -13.58
N ALA A 244 -28.50 25.79 -13.81
CA ALA A 244 -28.04 26.52 -14.99
C ALA A 244 -26.51 26.58 -15.05
N ALA A 245 -25.82 26.91 -13.95
CA ALA A 245 -24.36 26.97 -13.92
C ALA A 245 -23.68 25.61 -14.17
N LYS A 246 -24.31 24.51 -13.73
CA LYS A 246 -23.79 23.15 -13.96
C LYS A 246 -24.07 22.65 -15.38
N ALA A 247 -25.23 23.00 -15.96
CA ALA A 247 -25.55 22.73 -17.36
C ALA A 247 -24.68 23.56 -18.33
N GLU A 248 -24.37 24.81 -17.98
CA GLU A 248 -23.56 25.70 -18.82
C GLU A 248 -22.10 25.25 -18.94
N LYS A 249 -21.53 24.64 -17.88
CA LYS A 249 -20.17 24.05 -17.94
C LYS A 249 -20.08 22.80 -18.81
N ALA A 250 -21.16 22.00 -18.91
CA ALA A 250 -21.19 20.79 -19.72
C ALA A 250 -21.42 21.07 -21.22
N ALA A 251 -22.11 22.17 -21.55
CA ALA A 251 -22.54 22.46 -22.91
C ALA A 251 -21.67 23.47 -23.68
N ARG A 252 -20.76 24.20 -23.04
CA ARG A 252 -19.88 25.13 -23.76
C ARG A 252 -18.87 24.33 -24.61
N PRO A 253 -18.96 24.39 -25.97
CA PRO A 253 -18.01 23.72 -26.84
C PRO A 253 -16.61 24.25 -26.52
N LEU A 254 -15.63 23.34 -26.42
CA LEU A 254 -14.24 23.69 -26.19
C LEU A 254 -13.80 24.62 -27.34
N LYS A 255 -13.69 25.93 -27.07
CA LYS A 255 -13.11 26.88 -28.02
C LYS A 255 -11.60 26.81 -27.85
N TYR A 256 -10.93 26.16 -28.78
CA TYR A 256 -9.49 26.30 -28.94
C TYR A 256 -9.22 26.71 -30.39
N THR A 257 -8.30 27.64 -30.58
CA THR A 257 -7.80 28.00 -31.91
C THR A 257 -6.73 26.98 -32.30
N PRO A 258 -6.96 26.12 -33.31
CA PRO A 258 -5.90 25.25 -33.79
C PRO A 258 -4.73 26.09 -34.32
N LEU A 259 -3.51 25.61 -34.11
CA LEU A 259 -2.32 26.19 -34.72
C LEU A 259 -2.38 26.04 -36.25
N PRO A 260 -1.61 26.82 -37.04
CA PRO A 260 -1.65 26.78 -38.51
C PRO A 260 -1.40 25.39 -39.11
N ASN A 261 -0.65 24.54 -38.40
CA ASN A 261 -0.36 23.14 -38.73
C ASN A 261 -1.50 22.16 -38.34
N GLY A 262 -2.61 22.65 -37.78
CA GLY A 262 -3.74 21.86 -37.32
C GLY A 262 -3.52 21.13 -35.98
N THR A 263 -2.41 21.38 -35.27
CA THR A 263 -2.18 20.84 -33.93
C THR A 263 -2.90 21.66 -32.86
N CYS A 264 -3.26 20.98 -31.76
CA CYS A 264 -3.82 21.66 -30.60
C CYS A 264 -2.66 22.26 -29.79
N PRO A 265 -2.75 23.51 -29.32
CA PRO A 265 -1.71 24.10 -28.47
C PRO A 265 -1.51 23.30 -27.17
N LEU A 266 -0.26 23.19 -26.72
CA LEU A 266 0.16 22.50 -25.49
C LEU A 266 -0.06 23.38 -24.25
N ASP A 267 -1.28 23.89 -24.07
CA ASP A 267 -1.63 24.78 -22.95
C ASP A 267 -2.54 24.06 -21.92
N PRO A 268 -2.06 23.87 -20.67
CA PRO A 268 -2.82 23.23 -19.59
C PRO A 268 -4.23 23.80 -19.38
N SER A 269 -4.41 25.10 -19.59
CA SER A 269 -5.68 25.79 -19.35
C SER A 269 -6.84 25.25 -20.21
N ILE A 270 -6.53 24.61 -21.35
CA ILE A 270 -7.53 24.05 -22.28
C ILE A 270 -8.21 22.81 -21.70
N TRP A 271 -7.50 22.04 -20.85
CA TRP A 271 -7.98 20.76 -20.31
C TRP A 271 -8.04 20.72 -18.78
N GLU A 272 -7.56 21.75 -18.08
CA GLU A 272 -7.63 21.84 -16.63
C GLU A 272 -9.10 21.86 -16.14
N GLY A 273 -9.38 21.08 -15.10
CA GLY A 273 -10.75 20.94 -14.56
C GLY A 273 -11.72 20.10 -15.39
N ARG A 274 -11.30 19.51 -16.52
CA ARG A 274 -12.14 18.61 -17.34
C ARG A 274 -11.67 17.15 -17.27
N HIS A 275 -12.62 16.22 -17.28
CA HIS A 275 -12.31 14.79 -17.26
C HIS A 275 -11.66 14.36 -18.58
N PHE A 276 -10.58 13.58 -18.54
CA PHE A 276 -9.79 13.17 -19.73
C PHE A 276 -10.65 12.57 -20.84
N GLY A 277 -11.58 11.68 -20.48
CA GLY A 277 -12.48 11.02 -21.45
C GLY A 277 -13.51 11.95 -22.11
N SER A 278 -13.72 13.16 -21.59
CA SER A 278 -14.64 14.15 -22.18
C SER A 278 -13.97 15.08 -23.19
N LEU A 279 -12.64 15.05 -23.28
CA LEU A 279 -11.88 15.91 -24.18
C LEU A 279 -11.87 15.32 -25.61
N PRO A 280 -11.87 16.16 -26.67
CA PRO A 280 -11.64 15.68 -28.04
C PRO A 280 -10.30 14.93 -28.17
N LYS A 281 -10.23 13.90 -29.00
CA LYS A 281 -9.02 13.05 -29.17
C LYS A 281 -7.74 13.85 -29.47
N LYS A 282 -7.85 14.95 -30.23
CA LYS A 282 -6.72 15.85 -30.52
C LYS A 282 -6.18 16.54 -29.25
N VAL A 283 -7.08 16.97 -28.36
CA VAL A 283 -6.73 17.58 -27.07
C VAL A 283 -6.18 16.53 -26.10
N GLN A 284 -6.71 15.30 -26.12
CA GLN A 284 -6.16 14.19 -25.33
C GLN A 284 -4.72 13.87 -25.70
N LYS A 285 -4.39 13.87 -27.01
CA LYS A 285 -3.02 13.65 -27.50
C LYS A 285 -2.07 14.77 -27.05
N ALA A 286 -2.49 16.03 -27.20
CA ALA A 286 -1.72 17.18 -26.74
C ALA A 286 -1.46 17.14 -25.22
N LYS A 287 -2.47 16.76 -24.41
CA LYS A 287 -2.27 16.59 -22.97
C LYS A 287 -1.24 15.50 -22.62
N LEU A 288 -1.26 14.36 -23.33
CA LEU A 288 -0.27 13.30 -23.11
C LEU A 288 1.14 13.75 -23.49
N GLU A 289 1.29 14.45 -24.62
CA GLU A 289 2.56 15.03 -25.05
C GLU A 289 3.08 16.05 -24.02
N TYR A 290 2.20 16.90 -23.48
CA TYR A 290 2.56 17.83 -22.40
C TYR A 290 3.03 17.12 -21.12
N GLU A 291 2.30 16.08 -20.67
CA GLU A 291 2.69 15.28 -19.50
C GLU A 291 4.01 14.52 -19.71
N GLU A 292 4.30 14.09 -20.93
CA GLU A 292 5.56 13.44 -21.30
C GLU A 292 6.72 14.45 -21.31
N SER A 293 6.53 15.64 -21.90
CA SER A 293 7.53 16.71 -21.84
C SER A 293 7.86 17.14 -20.41
N GLN A 294 6.87 17.18 -19.51
CA GLN A 294 7.08 17.45 -18.08
C GLN A 294 7.89 16.36 -17.38
N ARG A 295 7.76 15.09 -17.78
CA ARG A 295 8.58 13.99 -17.23
C ARG A 295 10.01 14.07 -17.70
N VAL A 296 10.22 14.35 -19.00
CA VAL A 296 11.58 14.50 -19.56
C VAL A 296 12.29 15.69 -18.91
N ALA A 297 11.62 16.84 -18.77
CA ALA A 297 12.19 17.99 -18.07
C ALA A 297 12.56 17.67 -16.61
N ALA A 298 11.70 16.94 -15.89
CA ALA A 298 11.98 16.53 -14.51
C ALA A 298 13.12 15.49 -14.42
N GLU A 299 13.35 14.68 -15.46
CA GLU A 299 14.45 13.72 -15.53
C GLU A 299 15.78 14.43 -15.86
N GLU A 300 15.77 15.42 -16.75
CA GLU A 300 16.93 16.29 -17.03
C GLU A 300 17.34 17.13 -15.79
N ASP A 301 16.37 17.60 -15.00
CA ASP A 301 16.64 18.29 -13.73
C ASP A 301 17.24 17.33 -12.66
N GLN A 302 16.89 16.04 -12.69
CA GLN A 302 17.49 15.04 -11.80
C GLN A 302 18.91 14.65 -12.24
N GLU A 303 19.16 14.57 -13.55
CA GLU A 303 20.47 14.22 -14.08
C GLU A 303 21.47 15.39 -13.96
N SER A 304 20.99 16.64 -13.98
CA SER A 304 21.81 17.83 -13.72
C SER A 304 21.96 18.16 -12.23
N GLY A 305 21.01 17.75 -11.37
CA GLY A 305 21.04 17.99 -9.93
C GLY A 305 21.93 17.04 -9.11
N ASP A 306 22.28 15.86 -9.62
CA ASP A 306 23.16 14.90 -8.92
C ASP A 306 24.67 15.24 -9.06
N GLN A 307 25.01 16.40 -9.65
CA GLN A 307 26.39 16.87 -9.81
C GLN A 307 26.77 18.04 -8.90
N GLU A 308 25.87 18.54 -8.04
CA GLU A 308 26.15 19.71 -7.20
C GLU A 308 25.69 19.52 -5.75
N SER A 309 26.67 19.52 -4.84
CA SER A 309 26.62 19.65 -3.37
C SER A 309 25.93 18.55 -2.54
N ASP A 310 26.77 17.71 -1.93
CA ASP A 310 26.45 16.93 -0.72
C ASP A 310 27.42 17.39 0.40
N ASP A 311 27.47 18.72 0.58
CA ASP A 311 28.00 19.50 1.70
C ASP A 311 26.82 20.41 2.11
N GLU A 312 26.25 20.48 3.31
CA GLU A 312 26.48 19.92 4.64
C GLU A 312 25.11 19.93 5.38
N GLU A 313 24.99 19.24 6.52
CA GLU A 313 24.52 19.88 7.76
C GLU A 313 24.73 18.90 8.93
N SER A 314 25.76 19.19 9.72
CA SER A 314 25.86 18.79 11.12
C SER A 314 25.92 20.08 11.93
N ASP A 315 24.89 20.29 12.75
CA ASP A 315 24.84 21.29 13.80
C ASP A 315 26.08 21.17 14.70
N ASP A 316 26.86 22.25 14.82
CA ASP A 316 27.19 22.93 16.08
C ASP A 316 28.41 23.86 15.90
N GLU A 317 28.24 25.08 16.42
CA GLU A 317 29.23 26.13 16.71
C GLU A 317 29.52 27.20 15.63
N ASP A 318 29.17 28.44 16.01
CA ASP A 318 29.50 29.70 15.37
C ASP A 318 31.01 29.81 15.10
N ILE A 319 31.42 29.58 13.85
CA ILE A 319 32.74 29.97 13.34
C ILE A 319 32.53 30.73 12.03
N ASP A 320 32.78 32.04 12.09
CA ASP A 320 32.94 32.91 10.93
C ASP A 320 34.21 32.50 10.17
N ASP A 321 34.12 31.49 9.29
CA ASP A 321 35.18 31.20 8.33
C ASP A 321 34.64 31.18 6.91
N GLU A 322 35.05 32.21 6.19
CA GLU A 322 34.86 32.45 4.76
C GLU A 322 35.77 31.48 3.97
N ASP A 323 35.51 30.17 4.08
CA ASP A 323 36.29 29.12 3.41
C ASP A 323 35.83 28.95 1.95
N GLN A 324 36.44 29.75 1.07
CA GLN A 324 36.60 29.37 -0.33
C GLN A 324 37.43 28.08 -0.38
N GLU A 325 36.76 26.95 -0.64
CA GLU A 325 37.39 25.70 -1.09
C GLU A 325 38.50 26.05 -2.10
N PRO A 326 39.79 25.93 -1.73
CA PRO A 326 40.85 26.23 -2.66
C PRO A 326 40.80 25.13 -3.70
N SER A 327 40.35 25.50 -4.91
CA SER A 327 40.42 24.70 -6.12
C SER A 327 41.57 23.70 -6.03
N VAL A 328 41.30 22.41 -6.22
CA VAL A 328 42.30 21.32 -6.14
C VAL A 328 43.59 21.65 -6.91
N GLN A 329 43.48 22.48 -7.95
CA GLN A 329 44.63 23.01 -8.69
C GLN A 329 45.50 23.96 -7.86
N LEU A 330 44.91 24.86 -7.07
CA LEU A 330 45.64 25.73 -6.15
C LEU A 330 46.35 24.95 -5.04
N ALA A 331 45.72 23.90 -4.51
CA ALA A 331 46.36 23.00 -3.53
C ALA A 331 47.56 22.27 -4.14
N LEU A 332 47.43 21.76 -5.38
CA LEU A 332 48.53 21.14 -6.12
C LEU A 332 49.69 22.11 -6.39
N VAL A 333 49.38 23.36 -6.76
CA VAL A 333 50.39 24.40 -6.98
C VAL A 333 51.09 24.78 -5.68
N LYS A 334 50.35 24.92 -4.56
CA LYS A 334 50.94 25.17 -3.24
C LYS A 334 51.85 24.03 -2.79
N ILE A 335 51.46 22.78 -3.04
CA ILE A 335 52.29 21.60 -2.74
C ILE A 335 53.55 21.58 -3.60
N GLN A 336 53.45 21.89 -4.90
CA GLN A 336 54.61 21.99 -5.79
C GLN A 336 55.57 23.11 -5.36
N ALA A 337 55.05 24.29 -5.01
CA ALA A 337 55.86 25.40 -4.52
C ALA A 337 56.56 25.05 -3.19
N ALA A 338 55.84 24.44 -2.24
CA ALA A 338 56.44 23.98 -0.99
C ALA A 338 57.53 22.93 -1.22
N LEU A 339 57.35 22.03 -2.20
CA LEU A 339 58.34 21.03 -2.60
C LEU A 339 59.60 21.63 -3.23
N GLU A 340 59.53 22.81 -3.83
CA GLU A 340 60.68 23.51 -4.41
C GLU A 340 61.53 24.24 -3.35
N GLU A 341 60.96 24.62 -2.22
CA GLU A 341 61.68 25.25 -1.11
C GLU A 341 62.43 24.23 -0.20
N LEU A 342 62.10 22.94 -0.31
CA LEU A 342 62.72 21.88 0.49
C LEU A 342 64.11 21.50 -0.06
N THR A 343 65.07 21.34 0.84
CA THR A 343 66.41 20.84 0.48
C THR A 343 66.31 19.41 -0.09
N PRO A 344 67.23 18.99 -0.98
CA PRO A 344 67.17 17.68 -1.62
C PRO A 344 67.04 16.51 -0.62
N LEU A 345 67.72 16.63 0.53
CA LEU A 345 67.68 15.62 1.59
C LEU A 345 66.32 15.56 2.31
N GLN A 346 65.69 16.71 2.54
CA GLN A 346 64.32 16.75 3.10
C GLN A 346 63.28 16.26 2.10
N ARG A 347 63.49 16.51 0.80
CA ARG A 347 62.63 15.98 -0.26
C ARG A 347 62.68 14.44 -0.31
N GLU A 348 63.86 13.83 -0.20
CA GLU A 348 63.99 12.37 -0.12
C GLU A 348 63.33 11.79 1.15
N GLN A 349 63.50 12.44 2.30
CA GLN A 349 62.85 12.00 3.54
C GLN A 349 61.33 12.14 3.48
N ALA A 350 60.81 13.25 2.93
CA ALA A 350 59.38 13.46 2.74
C ALA A 350 58.78 12.44 1.76
N MET A 351 59.48 12.13 0.67
CA MET A 351 59.06 11.08 -0.28
C MET A 351 59.08 9.70 0.39
N SER A 352 60.07 9.39 1.23
CA SER A 352 60.13 8.12 1.98
C SER A 352 59.00 7.98 3.01
N ILE A 353 58.67 9.06 3.72
CA ILE A 353 57.54 9.09 4.67
C ILE A 353 56.21 8.98 3.91
N ALA A 354 56.05 9.67 2.79
CA ALA A 354 54.89 9.58 1.91
C ALA A 354 54.71 8.16 1.36
N GLU A 355 55.78 7.51 0.89
CA GLU A 355 55.74 6.14 0.41
C GLU A 355 55.34 5.18 1.54
N LYS A 356 55.95 5.32 2.71
CA LYS A 356 55.64 4.51 3.90
C LYS A 356 54.22 4.72 4.42
N THR A 357 53.68 5.93 4.33
CA THR A 357 52.30 6.24 4.74
C THR A 357 51.27 5.81 3.69
N MET A 358 51.58 5.90 2.39
CA MET A 358 50.75 5.34 1.33
C MET A 358 50.72 3.81 1.34
N LEU A 359 51.79 3.16 1.80
CA LEU A 359 51.82 1.72 2.07
C LEU A 359 51.04 1.32 3.34
N ALA A 360 50.83 2.25 4.28
CA ALA A 360 50.11 2.00 5.54
C ALA A 360 48.59 2.24 5.45
N ALA A 361 48.10 2.83 4.35
CA ALA A 361 46.66 2.88 4.10
C ALA A 361 46.13 1.43 4.01
N PRO A 362 45.03 1.08 4.70
CA PRO A 362 44.47 -0.26 4.64
C PRO A 362 44.12 -0.59 3.19
N ARG A 363 44.97 -1.41 2.57
CA ARG A 363 44.70 -1.94 1.23
C ARG A 363 43.52 -2.87 1.37
N PHE A 364 42.48 -2.62 0.59
CA PHE A 364 41.38 -3.57 0.48
C PHE A 364 41.91 -4.78 -0.27
N ASP A 365 42.23 -5.85 0.46
CA ASP A 365 42.69 -7.11 -0.10
C ASP A 365 41.52 -7.80 -0.81
N TYR A 366 41.26 -7.42 -2.05
CA TYR A 366 40.39 -8.18 -2.96
C TYR A 366 41.13 -8.42 -4.28
N THR A 367 40.94 -9.61 -4.83
CA THR A 367 41.39 -9.93 -6.19
C THR A 367 40.32 -9.45 -7.17
N PRO A 368 40.59 -8.41 -7.98
CA PRO A 368 39.66 -8.02 -9.03
C PRO A 368 39.48 -9.19 -10.01
N LEU A 369 38.26 -9.36 -10.49
CA LEU A 369 37.97 -10.30 -11.57
C LEU A 369 38.65 -9.82 -12.88
N PRO A 370 38.79 -10.69 -13.89
CA PRO A 370 39.44 -10.34 -15.17
C PRO A 370 38.79 -9.15 -15.89
N ASP A 371 37.51 -8.89 -15.60
CA ASP A 371 36.73 -7.75 -16.10
C ASP A 371 36.93 -6.46 -15.28
N GLY A 372 37.78 -6.50 -14.26
CA GLY A 372 38.00 -5.40 -13.32
C GLY A 372 36.91 -5.25 -12.26
N SER A 373 35.88 -6.11 -12.26
CA SER A 373 34.80 -6.04 -11.28
C SER A 373 35.23 -6.61 -9.93
N CYS A 374 34.66 -6.06 -8.85
CA CYS A 374 34.84 -6.62 -7.51
C CYS A 374 33.85 -7.78 -7.31
N PRO A 375 34.27 -8.96 -6.80
CA PRO A 375 33.35 -10.05 -6.50
C PRO A 375 32.33 -9.62 -5.43
N PRO A 376 31.06 -10.11 -5.50
CA PRO A 376 30.00 -9.75 -4.57
C PRO A 376 30.11 -10.50 -3.23
N ASP A 377 31.28 -10.45 -2.59
CA ASP A 377 31.53 -11.10 -1.29
C ASP A 377 31.37 -10.11 -0.12
N PRO A 378 30.42 -10.34 0.81
CA PRO A 378 30.19 -9.46 1.95
C PRO A 378 31.37 -9.29 2.90
N THR A 379 32.36 -10.18 2.89
CA THR A 379 33.56 -10.08 3.73
C THR A 379 34.45 -8.90 3.34
N ILE A 380 34.49 -8.53 2.05
CA ILE A 380 35.35 -7.47 1.51
C ILE A 380 35.02 -6.09 2.07
N TRP A 381 33.73 -5.82 2.34
CA TRP A 381 33.27 -4.54 2.86
C TRP A 381 32.71 -4.62 4.29
N ALA A 382 32.77 -5.79 4.94
CA ALA A 382 32.37 -5.90 6.34
C ALA A 382 33.32 -5.07 7.22
N GLY A 383 32.78 -4.33 8.18
CA GLY A 383 33.55 -3.51 9.11
C GLY A 383 34.10 -2.18 8.57
N HIS A 384 33.92 -1.88 7.28
CA HIS A 384 34.44 -0.66 6.67
C HIS A 384 33.34 0.39 6.47
N ARG A 385 33.67 1.68 6.68
CA ARG A 385 32.75 2.80 6.40
C ARG A 385 32.54 2.93 4.90
N ILE A 386 31.28 3.09 4.48
CA ILE A 386 30.89 3.12 3.06
C ILE A 386 31.64 4.20 2.27
N LYS A 387 31.82 5.39 2.86
CA LYS A 387 32.51 6.53 2.23
C LYS A 387 34.00 6.26 1.91
N ARG A 388 34.61 5.24 2.53
CA ARG A 388 36.02 4.86 2.33
C ARG A 388 36.22 3.67 1.39
N LEU A 389 35.13 3.06 0.90
CA LEU A 389 35.20 1.93 -0.02
C LEU A 389 35.50 2.43 -1.45
N PRO A 390 36.39 1.75 -2.20
CA PRO A 390 36.56 2.02 -3.63
C PRO A 390 35.24 1.88 -4.40
N LYS A 391 35.04 2.71 -5.43
CA LYS A 391 33.85 2.67 -6.31
C LYS A 391 33.44 1.25 -6.77
N PRO A 392 34.34 0.38 -7.26
CA PRO A 392 33.96 -0.98 -7.68
C PRO A 392 33.43 -1.84 -6.53
N VAL A 393 33.94 -1.65 -5.30
CA VAL A 393 33.48 -2.35 -4.10
C VAL A 393 32.10 -1.83 -3.67
N CYS A 394 31.85 -0.53 -3.79
CA CYS A 394 30.54 0.08 -3.55
C CYS A 394 29.46 -0.48 -4.50
N GLU A 395 29.77 -0.62 -5.79
CA GLU A 395 28.86 -1.21 -6.77
C GLU A 395 28.58 -2.69 -6.50
N ALA A 396 29.62 -3.48 -6.20
CA ALA A 396 29.48 -4.89 -5.83
C ALA A 396 28.60 -5.06 -4.59
N ARG A 397 28.78 -4.21 -3.57
CA ARG A 397 27.93 -4.18 -2.38
C ARG A 397 26.48 -3.81 -2.72
N ARG A 398 26.25 -2.84 -3.60
CA ARG A 398 24.90 -2.45 -4.05
C ARG A 398 24.20 -3.62 -4.75
N LYS A 399 24.89 -4.29 -5.68
CA LYS A 399 24.39 -5.50 -6.38
C LYS A 399 24.06 -6.62 -5.39
N TYR A 400 24.98 -6.93 -4.47
CA TYR A 400 24.76 -7.91 -3.41
C TYR A 400 23.52 -7.58 -2.55
N MET A 401 23.33 -6.32 -2.15
CA MET A 401 22.18 -5.92 -1.35
C MET A 401 20.84 -6.02 -2.11
N ILE A 402 20.83 -5.74 -3.42
CA ILE A 402 19.66 -5.94 -4.27
C ILE A 402 19.32 -7.43 -4.35
N GLU A 403 20.30 -8.28 -4.64
CA GLU A 403 20.11 -9.74 -4.71
C GLU A 403 19.63 -10.32 -3.36
N LYS A 404 20.18 -9.83 -2.25
CA LYS A 404 19.75 -10.20 -0.89
C LYS A 404 18.30 -9.78 -0.61
N ARG A 405 17.84 -8.63 -1.12
CA ARG A 405 16.42 -8.22 -1.03
C ARG A 405 15.52 -9.11 -1.87
N LEU A 406 15.94 -9.44 -3.09
CA LEU A 406 15.19 -10.33 -3.99
C LEU A 406 15.06 -11.74 -3.41
N SER A 407 16.15 -12.32 -2.91
CA SER A 407 16.13 -13.64 -2.27
C SER A 407 15.28 -13.68 -0.99
N ARG A 408 15.27 -12.61 -0.18
CA ARG A 408 14.33 -12.48 0.94
C ARG A 408 12.88 -12.43 0.46
N LYS A 409 12.61 -11.73 -0.63
CA LYS A 409 11.26 -11.63 -1.20
C LYS A 409 10.78 -12.98 -1.73
N THR A 410 11.63 -13.75 -2.40
CA THR A 410 11.27 -15.10 -2.88
C THR A 410 11.11 -16.09 -1.73
N LYS A 411 11.98 -16.04 -0.71
CA LYS A 411 11.79 -16.81 0.54
C LYS A 411 10.48 -16.46 1.24
N ASN A 412 10.15 -15.19 1.40
CA ASN A 412 8.89 -14.78 1.99
C ASN A 412 7.67 -15.18 1.13
N GLN A 413 7.80 -15.16 -0.20
CA GLN A 413 6.74 -15.64 -1.09
C GLN A 413 6.53 -17.14 -0.96
N THR A 414 7.60 -17.94 -0.96
CA THR A 414 7.53 -19.39 -0.79
C THR A 414 7.06 -19.77 0.61
N GLU A 415 7.50 -19.06 1.65
CA GLU A 415 7.01 -19.25 3.02
C GLU A 415 5.54 -18.84 3.16
N ASN A 416 5.11 -17.76 2.52
CA ASN A 416 3.70 -17.37 2.48
C ASN A 416 2.86 -18.39 1.69
N GLN A 417 3.38 -18.95 0.59
CA GLN A 417 2.71 -20.02 -0.15
C GLN A 417 2.58 -21.29 0.71
N LYS A 418 3.62 -21.65 1.46
CA LYS A 418 3.59 -22.74 2.45
C LYS A 418 2.58 -22.45 3.57
N LYS A 419 2.57 -21.24 4.13
CA LYS A 419 1.61 -20.81 5.16
C LYS A 419 0.16 -20.79 4.68
N LEU A 420 -0.07 -20.55 3.39
CA LEU A 420 -1.40 -20.63 2.77
C LEU A 420 -1.82 -22.09 2.48
N GLY A 421 -1.02 -23.08 2.89
CA GLY A 421 -1.33 -24.50 2.73
C GLY A 421 -1.38 -24.97 1.28
N GLY A 422 -0.76 -24.23 0.35
CA GLY A 422 -0.61 -24.67 -1.02
C GLY A 422 0.49 -25.72 -1.08
N LEU A 423 0.15 -26.96 -1.45
CA LEU A 423 1.16 -27.92 -1.88
C LEU A 423 1.87 -27.33 -3.11
N THR A 424 3.17 -27.54 -3.19
CA THR A 424 3.92 -27.13 -4.39
C THR A 424 3.47 -27.97 -5.57
N GLU A 425 3.53 -27.45 -6.80
CA GLU A 425 3.12 -28.20 -8.01
C GLU A 425 3.83 -29.56 -8.11
N GLY A 426 5.10 -29.64 -7.68
CA GLY A 426 5.84 -30.91 -7.61
C GLY A 426 5.27 -31.91 -6.61
N GLU A 427 4.81 -31.47 -5.44
CA GLU A 427 4.14 -32.35 -4.47
C GLU A 427 2.78 -32.80 -4.99
N GLU A 428 2.01 -31.92 -5.66
CA GLU A 428 0.76 -32.31 -6.29
C GLU A 428 0.98 -33.36 -7.39
N GLN A 429 2.03 -33.20 -8.21
CA GLN A 429 2.43 -34.18 -9.22
C GLN A 429 2.83 -35.53 -8.60
N LEU A 430 3.59 -35.53 -7.50
CA LEU A 430 3.94 -36.75 -6.76
C LEU A 430 2.70 -37.46 -6.19
N ILE A 431 1.72 -36.71 -5.67
CA ILE A 431 0.45 -37.30 -5.20
C ILE A 431 -0.34 -37.87 -6.39
N ARG A 432 -0.39 -37.17 -7.54
CA ARG A 432 -1.04 -37.67 -8.77
C ARG A 432 -0.40 -38.97 -9.25
N GLN A 433 0.93 -39.01 -9.33
CA GLN A 433 1.67 -40.21 -9.72
C GLN A 433 1.42 -41.37 -8.75
N ARG A 434 1.36 -41.09 -7.43
CA ARG A 434 1.03 -42.11 -6.43
C ARG A 434 -0.40 -42.66 -6.62
N ILE A 435 -1.39 -41.81 -6.89
CA ILE A 435 -2.79 -42.24 -7.10
C ILE A 435 -2.91 -43.09 -8.37
N LEU A 436 -2.20 -42.74 -9.45
CA LEU A 436 -2.14 -43.55 -10.66
C LEU A 436 -1.43 -44.90 -10.41
N GLY A 437 -0.33 -44.89 -9.65
CA GLY A 437 0.37 -46.10 -9.23
C GLY A 437 -0.45 -47.02 -8.32
N GLU A 438 -1.24 -46.45 -7.40
CA GLU A 438 -2.22 -47.19 -6.56
C GLU A 438 -3.28 -47.93 -7.43
N ARG A 439 -3.49 -47.49 -8.67
CA ARG A 439 -4.37 -48.12 -9.66
C ARG A 439 -3.65 -49.00 -10.68
N GLY A 440 -2.34 -49.14 -10.58
CA GLY A 440 -1.52 -49.89 -11.55
C GLY A 440 -1.45 -49.24 -12.93
N LEU A 441 -1.67 -47.93 -13.02
CA LEU A 441 -1.60 -47.18 -14.28
C LEU A 441 -0.29 -46.41 -14.38
N ASP A 442 0.42 -46.56 -15.49
CA ASP A 442 1.61 -45.76 -15.75
C ASP A 442 1.20 -44.33 -16.12
N PRO A 443 1.85 -43.30 -15.56
CA PRO A 443 1.48 -41.90 -15.82
C PRO A 443 1.66 -41.49 -17.29
N LYS A 444 2.44 -42.24 -18.06
CA LYS A 444 2.66 -42.01 -19.50
C LYS A 444 1.57 -42.60 -20.38
N THR A 445 0.87 -43.64 -19.92
CA THR A 445 -0.16 -44.36 -20.69
C THR A 445 -1.58 -44.15 -20.15
N ALA A 446 -1.71 -43.49 -19.00
CA ALA A 446 -2.98 -43.15 -18.39
C ALA A 446 -3.90 -42.38 -19.34
N THR A 447 -5.18 -42.74 -19.38
CA THR A 447 -6.16 -42.03 -20.20
C THR A 447 -6.47 -40.65 -19.62
N ALA A 448 -7.03 -39.75 -20.44
CA ALA A 448 -7.46 -38.43 -19.96
C ALA A 448 -8.45 -38.52 -18.78
N MET A 449 -9.29 -39.56 -18.73
CA MET A 449 -10.22 -39.80 -17.63
C MET A 449 -9.48 -40.22 -16.35
N ASP A 450 -8.43 -41.04 -16.46
CA ASP A 450 -7.62 -41.44 -15.31
C ASP A 450 -6.85 -40.25 -14.71
N ILE A 451 -6.33 -39.38 -15.59
CA ILE A 451 -5.67 -38.14 -15.19
C ILE A 451 -6.67 -37.20 -14.49
N ALA A 452 -7.89 -37.05 -15.04
CA ALA A 452 -8.93 -36.22 -14.43
C ALA A 452 -9.34 -36.76 -13.05
N PHE A 453 -9.51 -38.08 -12.92
CA PHE A 453 -9.78 -38.73 -11.64
C PHE A 453 -8.64 -38.49 -10.64
N ALA A 454 -7.39 -38.68 -11.05
CA ALA A 454 -6.23 -38.45 -10.19
C ALA A 454 -6.19 -36.99 -9.72
N ASN A 455 -6.50 -36.03 -10.58
CA ASN A 455 -6.58 -34.61 -10.23
C ASN A 455 -7.68 -34.34 -9.18
N GLU A 456 -8.88 -34.89 -9.37
CA GLU A 456 -9.98 -34.74 -8.40
C GLU A 456 -9.62 -35.33 -7.04
N GLU A 457 -9.03 -36.53 -7.03
CA GLU A 457 -8.64 -37.23 -5.82
C GLU A 457 -7.46 -36.52 -5.12
N THR A 458 -6.51 -35.94 -5.86
CA THR A 458 -5.48 -35.07 -5.27
C THR A 458 -6.11 -33.87 -4.58
N ASN A 459 -7.06 -33.17 -5.21
CA ASN A 459 -7.74 -32.03 -4.62
C ASN A 459 -8.48 -32.41 -3.33
N LYS A 460 -9.12 -33.58 -3.28
CA LYS A 460 -9.75 -34.11 -2.06
C LYS A 460 -8.72 -34.37 -0.95
N ARG A 461 -7.60 -35.03 -1.27
CA ARG A 461 -6.50 -35.26 -0.29
C ARG A 461 -5.89 -33.94 0.20
N VAL A 462 -5.71 -32.95 -0.68
CA VAL A 462 -5.23 -31.60 -0.33
C VAL A 462 -6.21 -30.90 0.62
N GLN A 463 -7.51 -30.89 0.31
CA GLN A 463 -8.51 -30.27 1.17
C GLN A 463 -8.61 -30.95 2.55
N LYS A 464 -8.55 -32.28 2.60
CA LYS A 464 -8.52 -33.04 3.86
C LYS A 464 -7.30 -32.69 4.70
N LYS A 465 -6.12 -32.59 4.08
CA LYS A 465 -4.87 -32.18 4.74
C LYS A 465 -4.97 -30.76 5.31
N LYS A 466 -5.50 -29.80 4.53
CA LYS A 466 -5.77 -28.43 5.00
C LYS A 466 -6.71 -28.40 6.22
N GLY A 467 -7.75 -29.23 6.21
CA GLY A 467 -8.67 -29.35 7.34
C GLY A 467 -8.00 -29.91 8.59
N PHE A 468 -7.09 -30.88 8.45
CA PHE A 468 -6.31 -31.43 9.56
C PHE A 468 -5.32 -30.40 10.13
N GLU A 469 -4.58 -29.70 9.27
CA GLU A 469 -3.62 -28.66 9.66
C GLU A 469 -4.31 -27.46 10.35
N GLN A 470 -5.52 -27.09 9.91
CA GLN A 470 -6.35 -26.09 10.61
C GLN A 470 -6.79 -26.57 12.00
N LYS A 471 -7.12 -27.86 12.17
CA LYS A 471 -7.46 -28.41 13.49
C LYS A 471 -6.23 -28.48 14.40
N GLU A 472 -5.08 -28.86 13.87
CA GLU A 472 -3.82 -28.95 14.62
C GLU A 472 -3.29 -27.58 15.04
N SER A 473 -3.36 -26.58 14.15
CA SER A 473 -3.01 -25.20 14.48
C SER A 473 -3.94 -24.59 15.54
N ARG A 474 -5.23 -24.91 15.52
CA ARG A 474 -6.16 -24.55 16.63
C ARG A 474 -5.73 -25.20 17.94
N LYS A 475 -5.47 -26.52 17.93
CA LYS A 475 -5.01 -27.24 19.13
C LYS A 475 -3.72 -26.65 19.71
N HIS A 476 -2.73 -26.33 18.87
CA HIS A 476 -1.48 -25.72 19.32
C HIS A 476 -1.69 -24.30 19.86
N LYS A 477 -2.61 -23.53 19.26
CA LYS A 477 -2.98 -22.20 19.78
C LYS A 477 -3.62 -22.30 21.17
N ASP A 478 -4.55 -23.23 21.34
CA ASP A 478 -5.23 -23.46 22.62
C ASP A 478 -4.20 -23.91 23.68
N GLU A 479 -3.27 -24.80 23.35
CA GLU A 479 -2.20 -25.24 24.25
C GLU A 479 -1.23 -24.08 24.63
N LYS A 480 -0.96 -23.17 23.69
CA LYS A 480 -0.14 -22.00 23.96
C LYS A 480 -0.86 -21.00 24.88
N GLU A 481 -2.17 -20.82 24.69
CA GLU A 481 -3.00 -19.97 25.55
C GLU A 481 -3.13 -20.56 26.97
N THR A 482 -3.30 -21.88 27.12
CA THR A 482 -3.34 -22.53 28.45
C THR A 482 -1.98 -22.46 29.16
N LYS A 483 -0.86 -22.68 28.45
CA LYS A 483 0.50 -22.49 29.02
C LYS A 483 0.73 -21.04 29.46
N LYS A 484 0.26 -20.07 28.66
CA LYS A 484 0.36 -18.64 29.01
C LYS A 484 -0.49 -18.31 30.24
N ALA A 485 -1.72 -18.82 30.33
CA ALA A 485 -2.61 -18.64 31.48
C ALA A 485 -2.01 -19.26 32.75
N LYS A 486 -1.45 -20.48 32.66
CA LYS A 486 -0.78 -21.14 33.79
C LYS A 486 0.42 -20.33 34.29
N LYS A 487 1.26 -19.83 33.39
CA LYS A 487 2.40 -18.97 33.74
C LYS A 487 1.97 -17.64 34.36
N ALA A 488 0.85 -17.07 33.90
CA ALA A 488 0.29 -15.85 34.49
C ALA A 488 -0.27 -16.11 35.90
N ALA A 489 -0.95 -17.23 36.12
CA ALA A 489 -1.45 -17.64 37.44
C ALA A 489 -0.32 -17.92 38.42
N GLU A 490 0.74 -18.61 37.99
CA GLU A 490 1.95 -18.87 38.80
C GLU A 490 2.66 -17.55 39.17
N LYS A 491 2.77 -16.61 38.23
CA LYS A 491 3.31 -15.28 38.50
C LYS A 491 2.45 -14.50 39.50
N ALA A 492 1.12 -14.58 39.39
CA ALA A 492 0.21 -13.92 40.33
C ALA A 492 0.32 -14.51 41.74
N ALA A 493 0.40 -15.83 41.88
CA ALA A 493 0.60 -16.49 43.17
C ALA A 493 1.92 -16.05 43.84
N ARG A 494 3.01 -15.93 43.07
CA ARG A 494 4.31 -15.48 43.59
C ARG A 494 4.33 -14.00 44.02
N MET A 495 3.45 -13.16 43.49
CA MET A 495 3.33 -11.75 43.93
C MET A 495 2.32 -11.55 45.06
N GLY A 496 1.57 -12.59 45.44
CA GLY A 496 0.61 -12.56 46.55
C GLY A 496 1.19 -12.95 47.91
N GLU A 497 2.44 -13.44 47.98
CA GLU A 497 3.16 -13.59 49.24
C GLU A 497 3.74 -12.22 49.63
N ALA A 498 2.97 -11.47 50.42
CA ALA A 498 3.44 -10.27 51.09
C ALA A 498 4.61 -10.62 52.03
N PRO A 499 5.73 -9.87 52.02
CA PRO A 499 6.73 -10.00 53.06
C PRO A 499 6.09 -9.62 54.40
N LYS A 500 6.20 -10.54 55.37
CA LYS A 500 5.81 -10.32 56.77
C LYS A 500 6.70 -9.28 57.45
#